data_AF-A0A7G5BUR2-F1
#
_entry.id   AF-A0A7G5BUR2-F1
#
_cell.length_a   1.000
_cell.length_b   1.000
_cell.length_c   1.000
_cell.angle_alpha   90.00
_cell.angle_beta   90.00
_cell.angle_gamma   90.00
#
_symmetry.space_group_name_H-M   'P 1'
#
loop_
_entity.id
_entity.type
_entity.pdbx_description
1 polymer ?
#
loop_
_entity_poly.entity_id
_entity_poly.type
_entity_poly.pdbx_seq_one_letter_code
_entity_poly.pdbx_strand_id
1 'polypeptide(L)'
;MNNYTVTFNSNGGSAVSNQTVSHNSMAAAPANPTKTGSAFGGWYTNSGLTTAFTFTTPITGNTTLYAKWTVNTYTVTFNSNGGSAVSNQTVSYNGKATAPIVPTRPGFTFEGWYKDSGLTTAFTFTTAITANTTLYAKWTVNLYTVTLTAMADRP
;
A
#
# COMPACT_ATOMS: atom_id res chain seq x y z
N MET A 1 -28.13 -41.06 -0.26
CA MET A 1 -26.79 -40.46 -0.33
C MET A 1 -26.83 -39.19 0.50
N ASN A 2 -25.98 -39.05 1.52
CA ASN A 2 -25.92 -37.79 2.27
C ASN A 2 -25.09 -36.80 1.48
N ASN A 3 -25.64 -35.61 1.25
CA ASN A 3 -24.94 -34.50 0.61
C ASN A 3 -24.66 -33.42 1.65
N TYR A 4 -23.55 -32.72 1.49
CA TYR A 4 -23.15 -31.62 2.35
C TYR A 4 -22.91 -30.36 1.53
N THR A 5 -23.22 -29.22 2.15
CA THR A 5 -22.98 -27.91 1.57
C THR A 5 -21.61 -27.39 1.99
N VAL A 6 -20.84 -26.91 1.01
CA VAL A 6 -19.62 -26.14 1.21
C VAL A 6 -19.95 -24.68 0.92
N THR A 7 -19.97 -23.87 1.97
CA THR A 7 -20.25 -22.44 1.91
C THR A 7 -18.94 -21.66 1.81
N PHE A 8 -18.85 -20.75 0.85
CA PHE A 8 -17.66 -19.90 0.68
C PHE A 8 -17.93 -18.50 1.23
N ASN A 9 -17.38 -18.20 2.40
CA ASN A 9 -17.35 -16.84 2.94
C ASN A 9 -16.09 -16.11 2.46
N SER A 10 -16.25 -15.26 1.44
CA SER A 10 -15.15 -14.50 0.86
C SER A 10 -14.56 -13.40 1.77
N ASN A 11 -15.07 -13.19 2.98
CA ASN A 11 -14.58 -12.17 3.93
C ASN A 11 -14.41 -10.77 3.30
N GLY A 12 -15.44 -10.33 2.57
CA GLY A 12 -15.48 -9.04 1.87
C GLY A 12 -14.76 -9.01 0.52
N GLY A 13 -14.30 -10.15 0.00
CA GLY A 13 -13.93 -10.29 -1.41
C GLY A 13 -15.14 -10.53 -2.32
N SER A 14 -14.89 -10.74 -3.61
CA SER A 14 -15.91 -11.10 -4.60
C SER A 14 -16.67 -12.37 -4.20
N ALA A 15 -17.95 -12.44 -4.56
CA ALA A 15 -18.81 -13.57 -4.24
C ALA A 15 -18.29 -14.86 -4.87
N VAL A 16 -18.45 -15.97 -4.16
CA VAL A 16 -18.13 -17.33 -4.61
C VAL A 16 -19.35 -18.20 -4.34
N SER A 17 -19.82 -18.90 -5.37
CA SER A 17 -21.00 -19.76 -5.26
C SER A 17 -20.72 -20.96 -4.36
N ASN A 18 -21.69 -21.29 -3.51
CA ASN A 18 -21.65 -22.49 -2.68
C ASN A 18 -21.66 -23.75 -3.54
N GLN A 19 -21.11 -24.84 -2.99
CA GLN A 19 -21.12 -26.15 -3.64
C GLN A 19 -21.90 -27.16 -2.78
N THR A 20 -22.50 -28.14 -3.44
CA THR A 20 -23.09 -29.31 -2.79
C THR A 20 -22.33 -30.54 -3.27
N VAL A 21 -21.81 -31.35 -2.35
CA VAL A 21 -21.03 -32.56 -2.66
C VAL A 21 -21.53 -33.75 -1.86
N SER A 22 -21.38 -34.96 -2.42
CA SER A 22 -21.69 -36.20 -1.70
C SER A 22 -20.73 -36.40 -0.52
N HIS A 23 -21.19 -37.11 0.52
CA HIS A 23 -20.34 -37.55 1.64
C HIS A 23 -19.05 -38.22 1.13
N ASN A 24 -17.92 -37.90 1.76
CA ASN A 24 -16.57 -38.36 1.39
C ASN A 24 -16.06 -37.91 0.01
N SER A 25 -16.79 -37.04 -0.70
CA SER A 25 -16.29 -36.40 -1.93
C SER A 25 -15.54 -35.11 -1.63
N MET A 26 -14.70 -34.68 -2.57
CA MET A 26 -13.97 -33.41 -2.49
C MET A 26 -14.79 -32.28 -3.10
N ALA A 27 -14.65 -31.06 -2.57
CA ALA A 27 -15.14 -29.86 -3.23
C ALA A 27 -14.19 -29.46 -4.37
N ALA A 28 -14.72 -28.85 -5.43
CA ALA A 28 -13.91 -28.26 -6.48
C ALA A 28 -13.31 -26.93 -6.00
N ALA A 29 -12.05 -26.66 -6.32
CA ALA A 29 -11.46 -25.34 -6.07
C ALA A 29 -12.21 -24.29 -6.93
N PRO A 30 -12.82 -23.25 -6.32
CA PRO A 30 -13.40 -22.16 -7.08
C PRO A 30 -12.28 -21.30 -7.69
N ALA A 31 -12.65 -20.42 -8.64
CA ALA A 31 -11.77 -19.31 -9.00
C ALA A 31 -11.44 -18.48 -7.75
N ASN A 32 -10.18 -18.03 -7.65
CA ASN A 32 -9.77 -17.20 -6.52
C ASN A 32 -10.63 -15.94 -6.47
N PRO A 33 -11.28 -15.63 -5.33
CA PRO A 33 -11.97 -14.37 -5.20
C PRO A 33 -10.97 -13.21 -5.30
N THR A 34 -11.48 -12.01 -5.55
CA THR A 34 -10.68 -10.78 -5.57
C THR A 34 -11.12 -9.83 -4.46
N LYS A 35 -10.18 -9.06 -3.92
CA LYS A 35 -10.44 -7.99 -2.95
C LYS A 35 -9.50 -6.83 -3.21
N THR A 36 -10.05 -5.66 -3.51
CA THR A 36 -9.27 -4.47 -3.82
C THR A 36 -8.27 -4.16 -2.70
N GLY A 37 -6.99 -4.02 -3.06
CA GLY A 37 -5.93 -3.72 -2.10
C GLY A 37 -5.46 -4.91 -1.24
N SER A 38 -5.81 -6.14 -1.58
CA SER A 38 -5.37 -7.34 -0.87
C SER A 38 -5.08 -8.51 -1.79
N ALA A 39 -4.10 -9.33 -1.43
CA ALA A 39 -3.80 -10.60 -2.08
C ALA A 39 -4.58 -11.75 -1.41
N PHE A 40 -5.12 -12.66 -2.24
CA PHE A 40 -5.80 -13.86 -1.75
C PHE A 40 -4.78 -14.86 -1.17
N GLY A 41 -4.97 -15.22 0.09
CA GLY A 41 -4.07 -16.11 0.84
C GLY A 41 -4.57 -17.55 0.99
N GLY A 42 -5.71 -17.90 0.38
CA GLY A 42 -6.31 -19.23 0.46
C GLY A 42 -7.59 -19.31 1.30
N TRP A 43 -8.15 -20.52 1.36
CA TRP A 43 -9.36 -20.85 2.12
C TRP A 43 -9.00 -21.51 3.45
N TYR A 44 -9.76 -21.21 4.49
CA TYR A 44 -9.56 -21.70 5.85
C TYR A 44 -10.86 -22.27 6.42
N THR A 45 -10.78 -23.30 7.25
CA THR A 45 -11.97 -23.98 7.81
C THR A 45 -12.58 -23.24 9.01
N ASN A 46 -11.91 -22.20 9.52
CA ASN A 46 -12.38 -21.42 10.66
C ASN A 46 -12.25 -19.91 10.39
N SER A 47 -13.11 -19.13 11.05
CA SER A 47 -13.14 -17.67 10.94
C SER A 47 -11.89 -16.99 11.50
N GLY A 48 -11.15 -17.65 12.39
CA GLY A 48 -9.85 -17.20 12.89
C GLY A 48 -8.69 -17.36 11.89
N LEU A 49 -8.94 -17.99 10.73
CA LEU A 49 -7.97 -18.18 9.64
C LEU A 49 -6.70 -18.93 10.09
N THR A 50 -6.85 -19.90 11.00
CA THR A 50 -5.72 -20.67 11.56
C THR A 50 -5.52 -22.03 10.88
N THR A 51 -6.57 -22.64 10.34
CA THR A 51 -6.52 -23.97 9.71
C THR A 51 -6.80 -23.84 8.22
N ALA A 52 -5.76 -23.97 7.39
CA ALA A 52 -5.89 -23.91 5.94
C ALA A 52 -6.67 -25.12 5.41
N PHE A 53 -7.51 -24.90 4.40
CA PHE A 53 -8.24 -25.94 3.70
C PHE A 53 -7.58 -26.24 2.36
N THR A 54 -7.43 -27.52 2.03
CA THR A 54 -7.02 -27.97 0.69
C THR A 54 -8.19 -28.66 0.02
N PHE A 55 -8.39 -28.42 -1.28
CA PHE A 55 -9.45 -29.06 -2.08
C PHE A 55 -9.18 -30.56 -2.37
N THR A 56 -8.31 -31.18 -1.57
CA THR A 56 -8.04 -32.61 -1.52
C THR A 56 -8.62 -33.25 -0.24
N THR A 57 -9.18 -32.46 0.68
CA THR A 57 -9.82 -32.95 1.90
C THR A 57 -11.25 -33.41 1.61
N PRO A 58 -11.63 -34.65 1.98
CA PRO A 58 -13.01 -35.14 1.86
C PRO A 58 -13.99 -34.33 2.73
N ILE A 59 -15.17 -34.05 2.20
CA ILE A 59 -16.26 -33.40 2.94
C ILE A 59 -17.12 -34.44 3.63
N THR A 60 -17.14 -34.40 4.96
CA THR A 60 -17.92 -35.30 5.82
C THR A 60 -19.10 -34.60 6.52
N GLY A 61 -19.20 -33.28 6.38
CA GLY A 61 -20.19 -32.44 7.04
C GLY A 61 -20.32 -31.08 6.34
N ASN A 62 -21.38 -30.32 6.67
CA ASN A 62 -21.51 -28.95 6.18
C ASN A 62 -20.29 -28.13 6.61
N THR A 63 -19.63 -27.50 5.65
CA THR A 63 -18.36 -26.82 5.86
C THR A 63 -18.49 -25.38 5.41
N THR A 64 -18.00 -24.43 6.21
CA THR A 64 -17.82 -23.05 5.78
C THR A 64 -16.34 -22.77 5.62
N LEU A 65 -15.95 -22.31 4.44
CA LEU A 65 -14.59 -21.91 4.11
C LEU A 65 -14.50 -20.39 4.13
N TYR A 66 -13.46 -19.87 4.77
CA TYR A 66 -13.21 -18.46 4.97
C TYR A 66 -11.99 -18.02 4.17
N ALA A 67 -12.14 -17.01 3.32
CA ALA A 67 -11.04 -16.45 2.56
C ALA A 67 -10.08 -15.67 3.46
N LYS A 68 -8.78 -15.94 3.35
CA LYS A 68 -7.73 -15.13 3.97
C LYS A 68 -7.22 -14.08 3.00
N TRP A 69 -6.96 -12.89 3.52
CA TRP A 69 -6.48 -11.75 2.76
C TRP A 69 -5.23 -11.16 3.40
N THR A 70 -4.21 -10.87 2.60
CA THR A 70 -3.04 -10.11 3.01
C THR A 70 -3.13 -8.73 2.36
N VAL A 71 -3.19 -7.67 3.17
CA VAL A 71 -3.27 -6.29 2.66
C VAL A 71 -1.99 -5.96 1.90
N ASN A 72 -2.14 -5.41 0.69
CA ASN A 72 -0.99 -5.01 -0.12
C ASN A 72 -0.24 -3.86 0.55
N THR A 73 1.07 -3.79 0.35
CA THR A 73 1.91 -2.69 0.79
C THR A 73 2.60 -2.04 -0.41
N TYR A 74 2.89 -0.76 -0.28
CA TYR A 74 3.52 0.05 -1.31
C TYR A 74 4.66 0.86 -0.72
N THR A 75 5.68 1.09 -1.53
CA THR A 75 6.83 1.91 -1.16
C THR A 75 6.58 3.36 -1.55
N VAL A 76 6.81 4.27 -0.62
CA VAL A 76 6.91 5.71 -0.85
C VAL A 76 8.39 6.09 -0.82
N THR A 77 8.92 6.43 -1.98
CA THR A 77 10.32 6.82 -2.20
C THR A 77 10.44 8.33 -2.14
N PHE A 78 11.43 8.83 -1.40
CA PHE A 78 11.69 10.27 -1.29
C PHE A 78 12.93 10.64 -2.10
N ASN A 79 12.73 11.36 -3.20
CA ASN A 79 13.80 12.00 -3.94
C ASN A 79 13.99 13.43 -3.45
N SER A 80 15.01 13.65 -2.63
CA SER A 80 15.32 14.96 -2.05
C SER A 80 15.83 16.00 -3.06
N ASN A 81 15.98 15.66 -4.36
CA ASN A 81 16.45 16.56 -5.42
C ASN A 81 17.70 17.37 -5.01
N GLY A 82 18.72 16.66 -4.51
CA GLY A 82 19.98 17.25 -4.06
C GLY A 82 19.99 17.78 -2.62
N GLY A 83 18.89 17.64 -1.86
CA GLY A 83 18.90 17.78 -0.40
C GLY A 83 19.39 16.53 0.33
N SER A 84 19.45 16.59 1.66
CA SER A 84 19.82 15.47 2.53
C SER A 84 18.91 14.25 2.30
N ALA A 85 19.47 13.05 2.49
CA ALA A 85 18.76 11.80 2.27
C ALA A 85 17.52 11.67 3.18
N VAL A 86 16.46 11.07 2.64
CA VAL A 86 15.23 10.74 3.36
C VAL A 86 14.92 9.28 3.11
N SER A 87 14.73 8.51 4.19
CA SER A 87 14.42 7.09 4.10
C SER A 87 13.06 6.85 3.47
N ASN A 88 12.98 5.80 2.63
CA ASN A 88 11.72 5.34 2.07
C ASN A 88 10.78 4.83 3.16
N GLN A 89 9.48 4.86 2.87
CA GLN A 89 8.44 4.32 3.75
C GLN A 89 7.71 3.17 3.07
N THR A 90 7.23 2.22 3.86
CA THR A 90 6.32 1.17 3.42
C THR A 90 4.95 1.44 4.03
N VAL A 91 3.93 1.54 3.18
CA VAL A 91 2.57 1.93 3.58
C VAL A 91 1.58 0.89 3.06
N SER A 92 0.66 0.42 3.91
CA SER A 92 -0.43 -0.46 3.49
C SER A 92 -1.36 0.23 2.49
N TYR A 93 -2.05 -0.53 1.64
CA TYR A 93 -3.07 -0.01 0.73
C TYR A 93 -4.07 0.88 1.47
N ASN A 94 -4.36 2.05 0.91
CA ASN A 94 -5.19 3.12 1.50
C ASN A 94 -4.64 3.74 2.81
N GLY A 95 -3.46 3.32 3.27
CA GLY A 95 -2.72 3.99 4.33
C GLY A 95 -2.17 5.34 3.86
N LYS A 96 -1.56 6.08 4.78
CA LYS A 96 -0.94 7.39 4.52
C LYS A 96 0.53 7.32 4.86
N ALA A 97 1.37 7.98 4.06
CA ALA A 97 2.76 8.21 4.42
C ALA A 97 2.84 9.22 5.57
N THR A 98 3.88 9.11 6.39
CA THR A 98 4.19 10.09 7.42
C THR A 98 5.09 11.18 6.82
N ALA A 99 4.86 12.45 7.18
CA ALA A 99 5.76 13.52 6.77
C ALA A 99 7.16 13.24 7.33
N PRO A 100 8.22 13.17 6.49
CA PRO A 100 9.57 13.01 6.99
C PRO A 100 10.05 14.31 7.65
N ILE A 101 11.17 14.23 8.37
CA ILE A 101 11.93 15.42 8.74
C ILE A 101 12.27 16.17 7.44
N VAL A 102 12.06 17.49 7.45
CA VAL A 102 12.34 18.34 6.30
C VAL A 102 13.82 18.18 5.93
N PRO A 103 14.15 17.75 4.69
CA PRO A 103 15.54 17.63 4.28
C PRO A 103 16.20 19.01 4.25
N THR A 104 17.53 19.05 4.23
CA THR A 104 18.29 20.30 4.10
C THR A 104 19.04 20.34 2.77
N ARG A 105 19.14 21.54 2.18
CA ARG A 105 19.93 21.79 0.97
C ARG A 105 20.59 23.18 1.07
N PRO A 106 21.92 23.27 1.18
CA PRO A 106 22.61 24.55 1.38
C PRO A 106 22.29 25.57 0.29
N GLY A 107 21.89 26.78 0.70
CA GLY A 107 21.51 27.86 -0.23
C GLY A 107 20.08 27.76 -0.77
N PHE A 108 19.24 26.85 -0.26
CA PHE A 108 17.86 26.70 -0.69
C PHE A 108 16.88 26.60 0.50
N THR A 109 15.63 26.97 0.23
CA THR A 109 14.47 26.79 1.13
C THR A 109 13.58 25.67 0.59
N PHE A 110 13.11 24.78 1.48
CA PHE A 110 12.25 23.64 1.13
C PHE A 110 10.78 24.10 0.99
N GLU A 111 10.17 23.80 -0.15
CA GLU A 111 8.79 24.24 -0.48
C GLU A 111 7.75 23.12 -0.35
N GLY A 112 8.18 21.87 -0.16
CA GLY A 112 7.29 20.71 -0.07
C GLY A 112 7.66 19.56 -0.98
N TRP A 113 6.84 18.51 -0.88
CA TRP A 113 6.95 17.29 -1.68
C TRP A 113 5.93 17.31 -2.82
N TYR A 114 6.33 16.80 -3.98
CA TYR A 114 5.54 16.80 -5.21
C TYR A 114 5.48 15.39 -5.80
N LYS A 115 4.39 15.05 -6.51
CA LYS A 115 4.16 13.71 -7.08
C LYS A 115 4.92 13.47 -8.38
N ASP A 116 5.38 14.54 -9.02
CA ASP A 116 6.05 14.52 -10.31
C ASP A 116 7.40 15.22 -10.25
N SER A 117 8.32 14.79 -11.10
CA SER A 117 9.65 15.40 -11.23
C SER A 117 9.61 16.82 -11.78
N GLY A 118 8.52 17.21 -12.46
CA GLY A 118 8.27 18.58 -12.92
C GLY A 118 7.84 19.54 -11.80
N LEU A 119 7.62 19.04 -10.58
CA LEU A 119 7.24 19.82 -9.40
C LEU A 119 5.95 20.63 -9.61
N THR A 120 4.99 20.04 -10.33
CA THR A 120 3.72 20.68 -10.68
C THR A 120 2.58 20.29 -9.75
N THR A 121 2.58 19.07 -9.23
CA THR A 121 1.52 18.51 -8.38
C THR A 121 2.00 18.30 -6.96
N ALA A 122 1.61 19.18 -6.04
CA ALA A 122 1.95 19.06 -4.63
C ALA A 122 1.36 17.78 -4.00
N PHE A 123 2.11 17.17 -3.07
CA PHE A 123 1.69 16.03 -2.29
C PHE A 123 1.34 16.44 -0.86
N THR A 124 0.21 15.93 -0.37
CA THR A 124 -0.17 16.06 1.04
C THR A 124 -0.09 14.70 1.74
N PHE A 125 0.47 14.67 2.95
CA PHE A 125 0.54 13.45 3.78
C PHE A 125 -0.83 12.99 4.31
N THR A 126 -1.91 13.64 3.88
CA THR A 126 -3.29 13.17 4.05
C THR A 126 -3.78 12.30 2.89
N THR A 127 -3.03 12.23 1.78
CA THR A 127 -3.36 11.44 0.59
C THR A 127 -3.13 9.94 0.84
N ALA A 128 -4.11 9.12 0.44
CA ALA A 128 -4.01 7.67 0.52
C ALA A 128 -3.01 7.10 -0.52
N ILE A 129 -2.20 6.13 -0.10
CA ILE A 129 -1.25 5.41 -0.96
C ILE A 129 -1.91 4.14 -1.48
N THR A 130 -2.04 4.05 -2.81
CA THR A 130 -2.65 2.91 -3.51
C THR A 130 -1.69 2.22 -4.49
N ALA A 131 -0.50 2.80 -4.68
CA ALA A 131 0.57 2.31 -5.55
C ALA A 131 1.93 2.81 -5.05
N ASN A 132 3.02 2.22 -5.55
CA ASN A 132 4.35 2.75 -5.32
C ASN A 132 4.42 4.21 -5.79
N THR A 133 4.93 5.09 -4.94
CA THR A 133 4.89 6.54 -5.14
C THR A 133 6.28 7.10 -4.95
N THR A 134 6.75 7.94 -5.87
CA THR A 134 7.97 8.73 -5.68
C THR A 134 7.57 10.18 -5.42
N LEU A 135 8.10 10.75 -4.35
CA LEU A 135 7.91 12.15 -3.98
C LEU A 135 9.19 12.93 -4.23
N TYR A 136 9.06 14.11 -4.83
CA TYR A 136 10.15 14.97 -5.25
C TYR A 136 10.17 16.25 -4.42
N ALA A 137 11.31 16.57 -3.81
CA ALA A 137 11.46 17.80 -3.05
C ALA A 137 11.53 19.01 -3.99
N LYS A 138 10.75 20.05 -3.69
CA LYS A 138 10.87 21.36 -4.34
C LYS A 138 11.68 22.32 -3.47
N TRP A 139 12.51 23.10 -4.15
CA TRP A 139 13.47 24.01 -3.53
C TRP A 139 13.41 25.38 -4.19
N THR A 140 13.48 26.44 -3.39
CA THR A 140 13.67 27.83 -3.84
C THR A 140 15.08 28.28 -3.49
N VAL A 141 15.81 28.92 -4.41
CA VAL A 141 17.15 29.46 -4.14
C VAL A 141 17.05 30.62 -3.14
N ASN A 142 17.90 30.63 -2.11
CA ASN A 142 18.03 31.74 -1.19
C ASN A 142 18.85 32.85 -1.87
N LEU A 143 18.24 34.01 -2.11
CA LEU A 143 18.93 35.18 -2.66
C LEU A 143 19.56 36.00 -1.53
N TYR A 144 20.85 36.30 -1.64
CA TYR A 144 21.55 37.22 -0.76
C TYR A 144 21.92 38.48 -1.54
N THR A 145 21.52 39.65 -1.05
CA THR A 145 21.99 40.94 -1.58
C THR A 145 23.33 41.29 -0.95
N VAL A 146 24.39 41.41 -1.77
CA VAL A 146 25.68 41.94 -1.32
C VAL A 146 25.68 43.45 -1.52
N THR A 147 25.70 44.23 -0.44
CA THR A 147 25.94 45.68 -0.50
C THR A 147 27.45 45.93 -0.47
N LEU A 148 28.00 46.39 -1.59
CA LEU A 148 29.36 46.93 -1.65
C LEU A 148 29.34 48.39 -1.20
N THR A 149 29.84 48.67 -0.01
CA THR A 149 30.14 50.05 0.40
C THR A 149 31.45 50.45 -0.28
N ALA A 150 31.37 51.25 -1.33
CA ALA A 150 32.55 51.90 -1.90
C ALA A 150 33.14 52.82 -0.81
N MET A 151 34.33 52.50 -0.33
CA MET A 151 35.10 53.45 0.48
C MET A 151 35.58 54.52 -0.49
N ALA A 152 34.99 55.72 -0.37
CA ALA A 152 35.44 56.88 -1.13
C ALA A 152 36.92 57.12 -0.85
N ASP A 153 37.70 57.19 -1.93
CA ASP A 153 39.10 57.57 -1.92
C ASP A 153 39.21 58.95 -1.26
N ARG A 154 40.00 59.06 -0.19
CA ARG A 154 40.19 60.32 0.53
C ARG A 154 41.33 61.09 -0.16
N PRO A 155 41.14 62.36 -0.54
CA PRO A 155 42.13 63.14 -1.29
C PRO A 155 43.41 63.39 -0.49
#